data_AF-A0A2V6FN81-F1
#
_entry.id   AF-A0A2V6FN81-F1
#
_cell.length_a   1.000
_cell.length_b   1.000
_cell.length_c   1.000
_cell.angle_alpha   90.00
_cell.angle_beta   90.00
_cell.angle_gamma   90.00
#
_symmetry.space_group_name_H-M   'P 1'
#
loop_
_entity.id
_entity.type
_entity.pdbx_description
1 polymer ?
#
loop_
_entity_poly.entity_id
_entity_poly.type
_entity_poly.pdbx_seq_one_letter_code
_entity_poly.pdbx_strand_id
1 'polypeptide(L)'
;MERALTDFGCEHSFGHAAARVLVREATLTHAQRAAKRLEEQYEEPFRLLPSIGAEHVVAEADGTMICTVSPGKRNGKRPRDWKEIRLTAAQAQGQEQAFYAATFSGVDEVGRRWGHCARSAGWGLNSQIHALGDGAE
;
A
#
# COMPACT_ATOMS: atom_id res chain seq x y z
N MET A 1 2.47 -4.60 -23.52
CA MET A 1 1.07 -4.85 -23.14
C MET A 1 0.57 -3.58 -22.47
N GLU A 2 0.40 -2.52 -23.27
CA GLU A 2 0.41 -1.13 -22.78
C GLU A 2 -0.55 -0.29 -23.61
N ARG A 3 -1.86 -0.55 -23.45
CA ARG A 3 -2.93 0.16 -24.18
C ARG A 3 -4.33 -0.03 -23.59
N ALA A 4 -4.44 -0.07 -22.26
CA ALA A 4 -5.74 -0.20 -21.59
C ALA A 4 -5.92 0.77 -20.39
N LEU A 5 -5.13 1.84 -20.36
CA LEU A 5 -5.28 2.96 -19.42
C LEU A 5 -5.64 4.26 -20.17
N THR A 6 -6.28 4.14 -21.34
CA THR A 6 -6.86 5.29 -22.03
C THR A 6 -8.18 5.64 -21.36
N ASP A 7 -8.12 6.70 -20.58
CA ASP A 7 -9.18 7.67 -20.30
C ASP A 7 -10.61 7.13 -20.09
N PHE A 8 -10.87 6.65 -18.86
CA PHE A 8 -12.20 6.28 -18.40
C PHE A 8 -13.14 7.48 -18.21
N GLY A 9 -12.64 8.72 -18.31
CA GLY A 9 -13.38 9.94 -18.00
C GLY A 9 -13.91 10.69 -19.23
N CYS A 10 -13.29 10.54 -20.40
CA CYS A 10 -13.60 11.39 -21.55
C CYS A 10 -14.65 10.85 -22.53
N GLU A 11 -14.92 9.53 -22.58
CA GLU A 11 -15.77 8.98 -23.65
C GLU A 11 -17.18 8.54 -23.20
N HIS A 12 -17.38 8.10 -21.96
CA HIS A 12 -18.68 7.61 -21.48
C HIS A 12 -18.90 7.86 -19.98
N SER A 13 -20.16 7.92 -19.53
CA SER A 13 -20.48 8.00 -18.11
C SER A 13 -19.86 6.81 -17.34
N PHE A 14 -19.37 7.07 -16.12
CA PHE A 14 -18.72 6.07 -15.26
C PHE A 14 -19.51 4.75 -15.17
N GLY A 15 -20.85 4.81 -15.21
CA GLY A 15 -21.72 3.64 -15.18
C GLY A 15 -21.55 2.68 -16.36
N HIS A 16 -21.37 3.18 -17.59
CA HIS A 16 -21.16 2.34 -18.78
C HIS A 16 -19.71 1.86 -18.91
N ALA A 17 -18.75 2.68 -18.48
CA ALA A 17 -17.34 2.30 -18.46
C ALA A 17 -17.06 1.19 -17.43
N ALA A 18 -17.70 1.25 -16.25
CA ALA A 18 -17.63 0.23 -15.20
C ALA A 18 -18.35 -1.09 -15.55
N ALA A 19 -19.11 -1.14 -16.65
CA ALA A 19 -19.65 -2.39 -17.19
C ALA A 19 -18.63 -3.11 -18.10
N ARG A 20 -17.70 -2.36 -18.71
CA ARG A 20 -16.68 -2.89 -19.65
C ARG A 20 -15.43 -3.38 -18.95
N VAL A 21 -15.11 -2.81 -17.80
CA VAL A 21 -14.17 -3.39 -16.84
C VAL A 21 -15.02 -3.89 -15.70
N LEU A 22 -14.95 -5.17 -15.34
CA LEU A 22 -15.54 -5.68 -14.10
C LEU A 22 -14.74 -5.08 -12.92
N VAL A 23 -14.86 -3.77 -12.69
CA VAL A 23 -13.99 -2.97 -11.80
C VAL A 23 -13.91 -3.62 -10.43
N ARG A 24 -15.05 -4.07 -9.91
CA ARG A 24 -15.09 -4.80 -8.64
C ARG A 24 -14.20 -6.05 -8.63
N GLU A 25 -14.29 -6.87 -9.68
CA GLU A 25 -13.53 -8.12 -9.76
C GLU A 25 -12.04 -7.85 -9.97
N ALA A 26 -11.71 -6.90 -10.85
CA ALA A 26 -10.35 -6.45 -11.04
C ALA A 26 -9.76 -5.92 -9.72
N THR A 27 -10.42 -4.96 -9.07
CA THR A 27 -9.97 -4.41 -7.78
C THR A 27 -9.84 -5.50 -6.72
N LEU A 28 -10.79 -6.43 -6.61
CA LEU A 28 -10.70 -7.53 -5.65
C LEU A 28 -9.50 -8.45 -5.95
N THR A 29 -9.27 -8.78 -7.22
CA THR A 29 -8.15 -9.61 -7.67
C THR A 29 -6.80 -8.92 -7.42
N HIS A 30 -6.73 -7.61 -7.64
CA HIS A 30 -5.55 -6.81 -7.32
C HIS A 30 -5.30 -6.74 -5.81
N ALA A 31 -6.35 -6.52 -5.01
CA ALA A 31 -6.24 -6.50 -3.55
C ALA A 31 -5.76 -7.86 -2.99
N GLN A 32 -6.30 -8.98 -3.50
CA GLN A 32 -5.87 -10.32 -3.11
C GLN A 32 -4.40 -10.58 -3.47
N ARG A 33 -3.96 -10.17 -4.67
CA ARG A 33 -2.55 -10.28 -5.07
C ARG A 33 -1.63 -9.41 -4.23
N ALA A 34 -2.05 -8.19 -3.90
CA ALA A 34 -1.30 -7.31 -3.01
C ALA A 34 -1.16 -7.91 -1.60
N ALA A 35 -2.26 -8.42 -1.04
CA ALA A 35 -2.26 -9.09 0.27
C ALA A 35 -1.28 -10.27 0.29
N LYS A 36 -1.35 -11.16 -0.71
CA LYS A 36 -0.45 -12.30 -0.83
C LYS A 36 1.03 -11.88 -0.94
N ARG A 37 1.35 -10.88 -1.76
CA ARG A 37 2.74 -10.37 -1.90
C ARG A 37 3.26 -9.81 -0.58
N LEU A 38 2.41 -9.12 0.18
CA LEU A 38 2.79 -8.57 1.48
C LEU A 38 3.01 -9.68 2.52
N GLU A 39 2.21 -10.75 2.48
CA GLU A 39 2.44 -11.94 3.31
C GLU A 39 3.74 -12.66 2.94
N GLU A 40 4.05 -12.83 1.66
CA GLU A 40 5.31 -13.44 1.21
C GLU A 40 6.53 -12.61 1.65
N GLN A 41 6.46 -11.28 1.54
CA GLN A 41 7.49 -10.39 2.06
C GLN A 41 7.68 -10.53 3.57
N TYR A 42 6.63 -10.91 4.30
CA TYR A 42 6.62 -11.07 5.75
C TYR A 42 7.48 -12.25 6.24
N GLU A 43 7.80 -13.23 5.40
CA GLU A 43 8.68 -14.34 5.78
C GLU A 43 10.16 -13.94 5.76
N GLU A 44 10.50 -12.88 5.03
CA GLU A 44 11.88 -12.42 4.90
C GLU A 44 12.34 -11.61 6.14
N PRO A 45 13.61 -11.72 6.54
CA PRO A 45 14.13 -10.88 7.60
C PRO A 45 14.39 -9.46 7.09
N PHE A 46 13.65 -8.47 7.59
CA PHE A 46 13.88 -7.05 7.24
C PHE A 46 15.04 -6.39 7.99
N ARG A 47 15.54 -7.02 9.07
CA ARG A 47 16.62 -6.48 9.92
C ARG A 47 18.01 -6.96 9.50
N LEU A 48 18.10 -7.89 8.55
CA LEU A 48 19.37 -8.29 7.94
C LEU A 48 19.68 -7.33 6.79
N LEU A 49 20.49 -6.33 7.11
CA LEU A 49 20.82 -5.24 6.19
C LEU A 49 22.09 -5.56 5.39
N PRO A 50 22.12 -5.25 4.08
CA PRO A 50 23.34 -5.31 3.30
C PRO A 50 24.36 -4.27 3.79
N SER A 51 25.65 -4.54 3.58
CA SER A 51 26.73 -3.60 3.92
C SER A 51 26.71 -2.33 3.09
N ILE A 52 26.21 -2.43 1.85
CA ILE A 52 26.06 -1.32 0.91
C ILE A 52 24.58 -1.14 0.61
N GLY A 53 24.10 0.10 0.70
CA GLY A 53 22.73 0.50 0.39
C GLY A 53 22.69 1.92 -0.16
N ALA A 54 21.50 2.49 -0.30
CA ALA A 54 21.34 3.91 -0.61
C ALA A 54 21.92 4.77 0.53
N GLU A 55 22.51 5.92 0.21
CA GLU A 55 23.02 6.83 1.24
C GLU A 55 21.90 7.37 2.12
N HIS A 56 20.79 7.77 1.49
CA HIS A 56 19.58 8.28 2.15
C HIS A 56 18.34 7.54 1.67
N VAL A 57 17.49 7.16 2.62
CA VAL A 57 16.15 6.61 2.34
C VAL A 57 15.13 7.48 3.08
N VAL A 58 14.15 7.99 2.34
CA VAL A 58 12.99 8.67 2.90
C VAL A 58 11.90 7.63 3.12
N ALA A 59 11.32 7.61 4.31
CA ALA A 59 10.29 6.65 4.64
C ALA A 59 9.19 7.29 5.49
N GLU A 60 7.96 6.84 5.30
CA GLU A 60 6.77 7.42 5.91
C GLU A 60 5.83 6.30 6.36
N ALA A 61 5.10 6.54 7.45
CA ALA A 61 3.95 5.75 7.83
C ALA A 61 2.79 6.70 8.14
N ASP A 62 1.68 6.53 7.45
CA ASP A 62 0.48 7.35 7.59
C ASP A 62 -0.77 6.46 7.69
N GLY A 63 -1.84 6.99 8.29
CA GLY A 63 -3.09 6.30 8.55
C GLY A 63 -4.29 7.07 8.03
N THR A 64 -5.30 6.35 7.53
CA THR A 64 -6.58 6.96 7.18
C THR A 64 -7.74 6.07 7.56
N MET A 65 -8.87 6.68 7.91
CA MET A 65 -10.09 5.96 8.24
C MET A 65 -10.84 5.61 6.95
N ILE A 66 -11.05 4.31 6.72
CA ILE A 66 -11.89 3.84 5.62
C ILE A 66 -13.20 3.25 6.12
N CYS A 67 -14.28 3.58 5.43
CA CYS A 67 -15.59 3.00 5.68
C CYS A 67 -15.65 1.59 5.08
N THR A 68 -15.76 0.58 5.94
CA THR A 68 -15.93 -0.82 5.59
C THR A 68 -17.37 -1.28 5.81
N VAL A 69 -17.78 -2.33 5.11
CA VAL A 69 -19.09 -2.97 5.25
C VAL A 69 -18.92 -4.48 5.20
N SER A 70 -19.39 -5.19 6.23
CA SER A 70 -19.28 -6.66 6.30
C SER A 70 -19.94 -7.32 5.09
N PRO A 71 -19.34 -8.35 4.48
CA PRO A 71 -19.93 -9.07 3.34
C PRO A 71 -21.38 -9.49 3.61
N GLY A 72 -22.26 -9.39 2.61
CA GLY A 72 -23.67 -9.73 2.78
C GLY A 72 -24.53 -9.48 1.55
N LYS A 73 -25.83 -9.76 1.68
CA LYS A 73 -26.82 -9.50 0.62
C LYS A 73 -26.81 -8.02 0.25
N ARG A 74 -26.97 -7.71 -1.04
CA ARG A 74 -27.00 -6.33 -1.55
C ARG A 74 -28.27 -5.56 -1.13
N ASN A 75 -29.30 -6.25 -0.66
CA ASN A 75 -30.60 -5.66 -0.35
C ASN A 75 -30.69 -5.36 1.15
N GLY A 76 -30.98 -4.11 1.50
CA GLY A 76 -31.19 -3.64 2.87
C GLY A 76 -30.09 -2.69 3.39
N LYS A 77 -30.33 -2.10 4.57
CA LYS A 77 -29.34 -1.26 5.25
C LYS A 77 -28.19 -2.14 5.76
N ARG A 78 -26.95 -1.76 5.43
CA ARG A 78 -25.74 -2.42 5.95
C ARG A 78 -25.05 -1.49 6.93
N PRO A 79 -24.78 -1.95 8.17
CA PRO A 79 -23.96 -1.18 9.12
C PRO A 79 -22.63 -0.81 8.48
N ARG A 80 -22.25 0.45 8.64
CA ARG A 80 -20.93 0.96 8.25
C ARG A 80 -20.03 0.85 9.45
N ASP A 81 -18.81 0.42 9.20
CA ASP A 81 -17.75 0.34 10.20
C ASP A 81 -16.57 1.17 9.71
N TRP A 82 -15.95 1.94 10.59
CA TRP A 82 -14.80 2.77 10.23
C TRP A 82 -13.55 2.12 10.77
N LYS A 83 -12.66 1.72 9.88
CA LYS A 83 -11.40 1.06 10.23
C LYS A 83 -10.25 1.89 9.72
N GLU A 84 -9.26 2.08 10.58
CA GLU A 84 -8.00 2.69 10.18
C GLU A 84 -7.22 1.70 9.32
N ILE A 85 -6.84 2.14 8.12
CA ILE A 85 -5.82 1.49 7.32
C ILE A 85 -4.56 2.35 7.38
N ARG A 86 -3.42 1.72 7.60
CA ARG A 86 -2.12 2.37 7.62
C ARG A 86 -1.33 1.98 6.38
N LEU A 87 -0.72 2.97 5.74
CA LEU A 87 0.16 2.85 4.60
C LEU A 87 1.58 3.18 5.07
N THR A 88 2.54 2.37 4.65
CA THR A 88 3.96 2.66 4.81
C THR A 88 4.58 2.79 3.44
N ALA A 89 5.46 3.77 3.27
CA ALA A 89 6.18 4.01 2.04
C ALA A 89 7.67 4.19 2.33
N ALA A 90 8.54 3.78 1.41
CA ALA A 90 9.94 4.13 1.43
C ALA A 90 10.52 4.27 0.03
N GLN A 91 11.49 5.17 -0.11
CA GLN A 91 12.13 5.51 -1.37
C GLN A 91 13.56 5.97 -1.12
N ALA A 92 14.52 5.46 -1.90
CA ALA A 92 15.86 6.01 -1.91
C ALA A 92 15.85 7.42 -2.51
N GLN A 93 16.61 8.33 -1.91
CA GLN A 93 16.68 9.71 -2.39
C GLN A 93 17.14 9.75 -3.87
N GLY A 94 16.41 10.50 -4.70
CA GLY A 94 16.70 10.65 -6.13
C GLY A 94 16.28 9.47 -7.01
N GLN A 95 15.67 8.42 -6.46
CA GLN A 95 15.06 7.34 -7.24
C GLN A 95 13.60 7.66 -7.53
N GLU A 96 13.03 7.12 -8.61
CA GLU A 96 11.60 7.28 -8.93
C GLU A 96 10.73 6.21 -8.23
N GLN A 97 11.31 5.03 -7.95
CA GLN A 97 10.56 3.91 -7.42
C GLN A 97 10.40 4.02 -5.89
N ALA A 98 9.14 4.06 -5.44
CA ALA A 98 8.76 3.90 -4.03
C ALA A 98 8.19 2.50 -3.77
N PHE A 99 8.41 2.00 -2.55
CA PHE A 99 7.93 0.71 -2.08
C PHE A 99 6.85 0.93 -1.03
N TYR A 100 5.72 0.24 -1.19
CA TYR A 100 4.53 0.45 -0.37
C TYR A 100 4.09 -0.83 0.31
N ALA A 101 3.57 -0.70 1.52
CA ALA A 101 2.83 -1.73 2.21
C ALA A 101 1.66 -1.11 2.96
N ALA A 102 0.58 -1.87 3.12
CA ALA A 102 -0.59 -1.40 3.86
C ALA A 102 -1.10 -2.47 4.81
N THR A 103 -1.75 -2.07 5.89
CA THR A 103 -2.35 -2.98 6.88
C THR A 103 -3.46 -2.33 7.68
N PHE A 104 -4.42 -3.15 8.15
CA PHE A 104 -5.40 -2.76 9.17
C PHE A 104 -4.93 -3.09 10.60
N SER A 105 -3.75 -3.68 10.74
CA SER A 105 -3.22 -4.13 12.03
C SER A 105 -2.61 -2.98 12.85
N GLY A 106 -2.21 -3.30 14.08
CA GLY A 106 -1.59 -2.37 15.02
C GLY A 106 -0.16 -1.95 14.65
N VAL A 107 0.40 -1.08 15.50
CA VAL A 107 1.69 -0.40 15.29
C VAL A 107 2.86 -1.36 15.04
N ASP A 108 2.91 -2.52 15.71
CA ASP A 108 3.99 -3.49 15.52
C ASP A 108 4.05 -4.03 14.07
N GLU A 109 2.88 -4.34 13.50
CA GLU A 109 2.76 -4.78 12.11
C GLU A 109 3.20 -3.67 11.15
N VAL A 110 2.78 -2.43 11.45
CA VAL A 110 3.10 -1.24 10.66
C VAL A 110 4.61 -1.01 10.66
N GLY A 111 5.25 -1.03 11.83
CA GLY A 111 6.70 -0.88 11.95
C GLY A 111 7.46 -1.99 11.21
N ARG A 112 6.95 -3.22 11.22
CA ARG A 112 7.53 -4.31 10.43
C ARG A 112 7.43 -4.02 8.93
N ARG A 113 6.24 -3.66 8.44
CA ARG A 113 5.98 -3.33 7.03
C ARG A 113 6.82 -2.16 6.55
N TRP A 114 6.93 -1.12 7.38
CA TRP A 114 7.81 0.02 7.15
C TRP A 114 9.27 -0.41 6.98
N GLY A 115 9.75 -1.30 7.85
CA GLY A 115 11.11 -1.85 7.74
C GLY A 115 11.35 -2.63 6.45
N HIS A 116 10.34 -3.40 5.98
CA HIS A 116 10.40 -4.06 4.68
C HIS A 116 10.46 -3.06 3.52
N CYS A 117 9.62 -2.03 3.54
CA CYS A 117 9.66 -0.96 2.54
C CYS A 117 11.04 -0.30 2.51
N ALA A 118 11.59 0.08 3.67
CA ALA A 118 12.91 0.70 3.77
C ALA A 118 14.02 -0.21 3.24
N ARG A 119 14.00 -1.51 3.59
CA ARG A 119 14.94 -2.50 3.05
C ARG A 119 14.84 -2.61 1.53
N SER A 120 13.63 -2.72 0.97
CA SER A 120 13.42 -2.77 -0.47
C SER A 120 13.85 -1.48 -1.18
N ALA A 121 13.70 -0.34 -0.53
CA ALA A 121 14.18 0.95 -1.01
C ALA A 121 15.72 1.10 -0.95
N GLY A 122 16.44 0.15 -0.34
CA GLY A 122 17.90 0.15 -0.29
C GLY A 122 18.48 0.49 1.08
N TRP A 123 17.75 0.31 2.18
CA TRP A 123 18.30 0.42 3.53
C TRP A 123 19.45 -0.57 3.73
N GLY A 124 20.66 -0.04 3.90
CA GLY A 124 21.88 -0.75 4.28
C GLY A 124 22.43 -0.28 5.63
N LEU A 125 23.51 -0.91 6.09
CA LEU A 125 24.11 -0.65 7.42
C LEU A 125 24.49 0.82 7.66
N ASN A 126 24.86 1.55 6.61
CA ASN A 126 25.31 2.94 6.68
C ASN A 126 24.31 3.94 6.08
N SER A 127 23.09 3.51 5.76
CA SER A 127 22.06 4.40 5.23
C SER A 127 21.51 5.31 6.33
N GLN A 128 21.28 6.58 5.99
CA GLN A 128 20.50 7.49 6.83
C GLN A 128 19.03 7.36 6.47
N ILE A 129 18.19 7.05 7.46
CA ILE A 129 16.74 6.93 7.28
C ILE A 129 16.06 8.21 7.76
N HIS A 130 15.40 8.90 6.84
CA HIS A 130 14.63 10.11 7.11
C HIS A 130 13.17 9.71 7.26
N ALA A 131 12.73 9.50 8.50
CA ALA A 131 11.35 9.14 8.81
C ALA A 131 10.47 10.41 8.81
N LEU A 132 9.48 10.44 7.93
CA LEU A 132 8.44 11.46 7.88
C LEU A 132 7.25 11.01 8.72
N GLY A 133 6.77 11.91 9.58
CA GLY A 133 5.53 11.77 10.31
C GLY A 133 4.68 13.02 10.06
N ASP A 134 3.37 12.83 10.04
CA ASP A 134 2.37 13.88 9.83
C ASP A 134 2.18 14.79 11.06
N GLY A 135 2.69 14.37 12.22
CA GLY A 135 2.59 15.10 13.48
C GLY A 135 1.23 14.99 14.14
N ALA A 136 0.41 13.98 13.78
CA ALA A 136 -0.83 13.69 14.48
C ALA A 136 -0.54 13.21 15.92
N GLU A 137 -1.20 13.83 16.90
CA GLU A 137 -1.18 13.46 18.33
C GLU A 137 -2.17 12.34 18.67
#